data_AF-A0A3R7AKY6-F1
#
_entry.id   AF-A0A3R7AKY6-F1
#
_cell.length_a   1.000
_cell.length_b   1.000
_cell.length_c   1.000
_cell.angle_alpha   90.00
_cell.angle_beta   90.00
_cell.angle_gamma   90.00
#
_symmetry.space_group_name_H-M   'P 1'
#
loop_
_entity.id
_entity.type
_entity.pdbx_description
1 polymer ?
#
loop_
_entity_poly.entity_id
_entity_poly.type
_entity_poly.pdbx_seq_one_letter_code
_entity_poly.pdbx_strand_id
1 'polypeptide(L)'
;AAGGKILPGWEAKKPKFLPEEYYWLIGATHKGFPEEVTEVRNTFGSNISFKADVLKALGGFRSEMGVKGKGLLQGEETELCERMREKFGRGVVYNPDAIVYH
;
A
#
# COMPACT_ATOMS: atom_id res chain seq x y z
N ALA A 1 -11.29 -1.09 -0.09
CA ALA A 1 -10.42 -0.77 -1.25
C ALA A 1 -9.95 -2.07 -1.92
N ALA A 2 -9.20 -1.99 -3.01
CA ALA A 2 -8.52 -3.16 -3.60
C ALA A 2 -7.05 -2.82 -3.89
N GLY A 3 -6.15 -3.76 -3.68
CA GLY A 3 -4.71 -3.59 -3.94
C GLY A 3 -4.06 -4.92 -4.25
N GLY A 4 -2.77 -4.90 -4.55
CA GLY A 4 -2.08 -6.11 -5.01
C GLY A 4 -0.60 -6.16 -4.71
N LYS A 5 0.05 -7.18 -5.26
CA LYS A 5 1.47 -7.48 -5.06
C LYS A 5 2.32 -6.45 -5.82
N ILE A 6 3.39 -6.00 -5.18
CA ILE A 6 4.43 -5.17 -5.79
C ILE A 6 5.70 -5.98 -5.81
N LEU A 7 6.20 -6.26 -7.00
CA LEU A 7 7.46 -6.98 -7.19
C LEU A 7 8.57 -5.98 -7.55
N PRO A 8 9.79 -6.14 -7.01
CA PRO A 8 10.91 -5.32 -7.44
C PRO A 8 11.23 -5.56 -8.92
N GLY A 9 11.26 -4.50 -9.72
CA GLY A 9 11.73 -4.49 -11.11
C GLY A 9 13.24 -4.30 -11.18
N TRP A 10 14.02 -5.30 -10.77
CA TRP A 10 15.48 -5.16 -10.72
C TRP A 10 16.08 -4.89 -12.12
N GLU A 11 16.68 -3.70 -12.30
CA GLU A 11 17.45 -3.35 -13.51
C GLU A 11 18.72 -4.22 -13.68
N ALA A 12 19.23 -4.72 -12.56
CA ALA A 12 20.38 -5.63 -12.50
C ALA A 12 20.02 -6.87 -11.67
N LYS A 13 21.02 -7.61 -11.18
CA LYS A 13 20.76 -8.75 -10.30
C LYS A 13 20.22 -8.28 -8.94
N LYS A 14 19.25 -9.02 -8.39
CA LYS A 14 18.78 -8.85 -7.01
C LYS A 14 19.96 -8.78 -6.05
N PRO A 15 20.06 -7.74 -5.20
CA PRO A 15 21.15 -7.61 -4.23
C PRO A 15 21.10 -8.72 -3.18
N LYS A 16 22.23 -9.40 -2.94
CA LYS A 16 22.31 -10.51 -1.98
C LYS A 16 22.09 -10.07 -0.52
N PHE A 17 22.33 -8.80 -0.22
CA PHE A 17 22.24 -8.24 1.13
C PHE A 17 20.82 -7.77 1.50
N LEU A 18 19.84 -7.85 0.59
CA LEU A 18 18.46 -7.43 0.86
C LEU A 18 17.51 -8.65 0.83
N PRO A 19 17.22 -9.25 2.00
CA PRO A 19 16.20 -10.29 2.15
C PRO A 19 14.80 -9.78 1.80
N GLU A 20 13.91 -10.71 1.43
CA GLU A 20 12.54 -10.40 0.98
C GLU A 20 11.65 -9.86 2.09
N GLU A 21 11.97 -10.21 3.34
CA GLU A 21 11.34 -9.66 4.55
C GLU A 21 11.51 -8.13 4.66
N TYR A 22 12.51 -7.56 3.98
CA TYR A 22 12.84 -6.13 4.02
C TYR A 22 12.47 -5.37 2.75
N TYR A 23 11.73 -5.97 1.82
CA TYR A 23 11.32 -5.30 0.59
C TYR A 23 10.45 -4.05 0.81
N TRP A 24 9.83 -3.91 1.98
CA TRP A 24 9.14 -2.67 2.37
C TRP A 24 10.07 -1.44 2.39
N LEU A 25 11.39 -1.63 2.57
CA LEU A 25 12.39 -0.54 2.49
C LEU A 25 12.48 0.08 1.09
N ILE A 26 12.09 -0.67 0.06
CA ILE A 26 12.14 -0.24 -1.34
C ILE A 26 10.74 -0.11 -1.96
N GLY A 27 9.69 -0.07 -1.13
CA GLY A 27 8.31 0.08 -1.58
C GLY A 27 7.73 -1.16 -2.28
N ALA A 28 8.34 -2.34 -2.11
CA ALA A 28 7.86 -3.60 -2.67
C ALA A 28 7.19 -4.48 -1.61
N THR A 29 6.33 -5.39 -2.04
CA THR A 29 5.66 -6.36 -1.16
C THR A 29 6.71 -7.27 -0.54
N HIS A 30 6.73 -7.31 0.78
CA HIS A 30 7.66 -8.15 1.53
C HIS A 30 7.08 -9.55 1.78
N LYS A 31 7.97 -10.48 2.08
CA LYS A 31 7.59 -11.81 2.56
C LYS A 31 6.73 -11.69 3.83
N GLY A 32 5.64 -12.44 3.88
CA GLY A 32 4.65 -12.38 4.96
C GLY A 32 3.32 -11.74 4.55
N PHE A 33 3.22 -11.20 3.34
CA PHE A 33 1.92 -10.89 2.73
C PHE A 33 1.16 -12.19 2.37
N PRO A 34 -0.18 -12.14 2.29
CA PRO A 34 -0.99 -13.28 1.88
C PRO A 34 -0.64 -13.77 0.47
N GLU A 35 -0.83 -15.06 0.21
CA GLU A 35 -0.69 -15.68 -1.13
C GLU A 35 -2.05 -16.00 -1.77
N GLU A 36 -3.14 -15.64 -1.11
CA GLU A 36 -4.51 -15.79 -1.60
C GLU A 36 -5.26 -14.45 -1.54
N VAL A 37 -6.39 -14.37 -2.26
CA VAL A 37 -7.24 -13.19 -2.20
C VAL A 37 -7.86 -13.09 -0.81
N THR A 38 -7.49 -12.06 -0.06
CA THR A 38 -7.98 -11.86 1.31
C THR A 38 -8.01 -10.39 1.70
N GLU A 39 -8.66 -10.09 2.82
CA GLU A 39 -8.71 -8.74 3.36
C GLU A 39 -7.47 -8.46 4.22
N VAL A 40 -6.80 -7.34 3.94
CA VAL A 40 -5.67 -6.83 4.71
C VAL A 40 -5.94 -5.40 5.20
N ARG A 41 -5.19 -4.97 6.22
CA ARG A 41 -5.29 -3.61 6.77
C ARG A 41 -5.07 -2.54 5.69
N ASN A 42 -4.01 -2.67 4.92
CA ASN A 42 -3.67 -1.84 3.76
C ASN A 42 -2.66 -2.56 2.86
N THR A 43 -2.56 -2.12 1.60
CA THR A 43 -1.42 -2.37 0.73
C THR A 43 -0.55 -1.11 0.66
N PHE A 44 0.51 -1.15 -0.16
CA PHE A 44 1.35 0.01 -0.42
C PHE A 44 0.69 0.98 -1.40
N GLY A 45 0.98 2.28 -1.26
CA GLY A 45 0.45 3.34 -2.12
C GLY A 45 0.63 3.10 -3.63
N SER A 46 1.72 2.45 -4.04
CA SER A 46 2.00 2.18 -5.46
C SER A 46 1.12 1.07 -6.08
N ASN A 47 0.35 0.32 -5.29
CA ASN A 47 -0.61 -0.66 -5.78
C ASN A 47 -1.84 -0.74 -4.84
N ILE A 48 -2.61 0.34 -4.83
CA ILE A 48 -3.88 0.44 -4.12
C ILE A 48 -4.87 1.29 -4.91
N SER A 49 -6.15 0.93 -4.83
CA SER A 49 -7.25 1.61 -5.48
C SER A 49 -8.45 1.72 -4.54
N PHE A 50 -9.16 2.83 -4.66
CA PHE A 50 -10.36 3.13 -3.89
C PHE A 50 -11.49 3.46 -4.85
N LYS A 51 -12.72 3.09 -4.48
CA LYS A 51 -13.88 3.62 -5.18
C LYS A 51 -14.01 5.12 -4.90
N ALA A 52 -14.42 5.89 -5.90
CA ALA A 52 -14.49 7.35 -5.79
C ALA A 52 -15.49 7.83 -4.71
N ASP A 53 -16.59 7.12 -4.52
CA ASP A 53 -17.59 7.38 -3.48
C ASP A 53 -17.02 7.15 -2.07
N VAL A 54 -16.20 6.11 -1.88
CA VAL A 54 -15.49 5.84 -0.62
C VAL A 54 -14.52 6.98 -0.30
N LEU A 55 -13.73 7.45 -1.28
CA LEU A 55 -12.84 8.60 -1.07
C LEU A 55 -13.61 9.86 -0.69
N LYS A 56 -14.70 10.16 -1.39
CA LYS A 56 -15.57 11.32 -1.08
C LYS A 56 -16.17 11.21 0.32
N ALA A 57 -16.67 10.04 0.70
CA ALA A 57 -17.24 9.80 2.02
C ALA A 57 -16.22 9.93 3.16
N LEU A 58 -14.93 9.73 2.86
CA LEU A 58 -13.83 9.92 3.81
C LEU A 58 -13.26 11.35 3.77
N GLY A 59 -13.71 12.22 2.86
CA GLY A 59 -13.11 13.56 2.71
C GLY A 59 -11.72 13.55 2.07
N GLY A 60 -11.37 12.47 1.36
CA GLY A 60 -10.09 12.32 0.66
C GLY A 60 -8.89 12.09 1.58
N PHE A 61 -7.69 12.38 1.04
CA PHE A 61 -6.43 12.34 1.77
C PHE A 61 -6.24 13.60 2.60
N ARG A 62 -5.60 13.47 3.77
CA ARG A 62 -5.25 14.62 4.60
C ARG A 62 -4.20 15.47 3.90
N SER A 63 -4.51 16.74 3.68
CA SER A 63 -3.57 17.69 3.07
C SER A 63 -2.33 17.94 3.91
N GLU A 64 -2.36 17.62 5.20
CA GLU A 64 -1.27 17.92 6.16
C GLU A 64 -0.13 16.90 6.09
N MET A 65 -0.39 15.74 5.48
CA MET A 65 0.59 14.67 5.29
C MET A 65 1.37 14.87 3.98
N GLY A 66 2.38 14.03 3.77
CA GLY A 66 3.24 14.03 2.60
C GLY A 66 4.46 14.95 2.73
N VAL A 67 5.11 15.17 1.59
CA VAL A 67 6.32 16.00 1.52
C VAL A 67 5.93 17.47 1.49
N LYS A 68 6.18 18.18 2.59
CA LYS A 68 5.96 19.63 2.71
C LYS A 68 7.21 20.34 3.19
N GLY A 69 7.94 20.95 2.26
CA GLY A 69 9.20 21.64 2.56
C GLY A 69 10.22 20.68 3.16
N LYS A 70 10.52 20.82 4.46
CA LYS A 70 11.39 19.90 5.22
C LYS A 70 10.62 18.77 5.92
N GLY A 71 9.30 18.82 5.95
CA GLY A 71 8.46 17.79 6.57
C GLY A 71 8.25 16.60 5.64
N LEU A 72 8.35 15.38 6.20
CA LEU A 72 8.20 14.12 5.49
C LEU A 72 7.29 13.19 6.28
N LEU A 73 6.00 13.55 6.39
CA LEU A 73 5.03 12.74 7.11
C LEU A 73 4.41 11.73 6.15
N GLN A 74 5.03 10.55 6.06
CA GLN A 74 4.56 9.46 5.20
C GLN A 74 3.42 8.66 5.83
N GLY A 75 2.68 7.92 5.01
CA GLY A 75 1.65 6.97 5.43
C GLY A 75 0.23 7.45 5.13
N GLU A 76 0.06 8.28 4.11
CA GLU A 76 -1.22 8.83 3.66
C GLU A 76 -2.24 7.74 3.33
N GLU A 77 -1.80 6.66 2.67
CA GLU A 77 -2.62 5.50 2.36
C GLU A 77 -2.95 4.67 3.60
N THR A 78 -2.00 4.55 4.53
CA THR A 78 -2.20 3.85 5.80
C THR A 78 -3.26 4.57 6.63
N GLU A 79 -3.16 5.89 6.76
CA GLU A 79 -4.13 6.74 7.46
C GLU A 79 -5.53 6.63 6.83
N LEU A 80 -5.61 6.70 5.50
CA LEU A 80 -6.88 6.60 4.79
C LEU A 80 -7.52 5.21 4.95
N CYS A 81 -6.72 4.12 4.89
CA CYS A 81 -7.21 2.76 5.10
C CYS A 81 -7.71 2.53 6.53
N GLU A 82 -7.08 3.14 7.52
CA GLU A 82 -7.54 3.11 8.91
C GLU A 82 -8.94 3.73 9.03
N ARG A 83 -9.12 4.96 8.54
CA ARG A 83 -10.43 5.64 8.56
C ARG A 83 -11.49 4.89 7.76
N MET A 84 -11.11 4.29 6.64
CA MET A 84 -12.01 3.43 5.86
C MET A 84 -12.48 2.23 6.70
N ARG A 85 -11.57 1.57 7.41
CA ARG A 85 -11.90 0.43 8.27
C ARG A 85 -12.79 0.85 9.45
N GLU A 86 -12.48 1.95 10.12
CA GLU A 86 -13.30 2.48 11.21
C GLU A 86 -14.72 2.84 10.75
N LYS A 87 -14.86 3.47 9.58
CA LYS A 87 -16.16 3.94 9.08
C LYS A 87 -17.03 2.84 8.47
N PHE A 88 -16.43 1.88 7.78
CA PHE A 88 -17.17 0.88 6.98
C PHE A 88 -17.00 -0.55 7.46
N GLY A 89 -16.15 -0.80 8.47
CA GLY A 89 -15.86 -2.15 8.96
C GLY A 89 -15.10 -3.04 7.97
N ARG A 90 -14.51 -2.45 6.92
CA ARG A 90 -13.82 -3.18 5.83
C ARG A 90 -12.52 -2.49 5.43
N GLY A 91 -11.50 -3.29 5.18
CA GLY A 91 -10.15 -2.92 4.75
C GLY A 91 -9.95 -3.01 3.23
N VAL A 92 -8.74 -3.45 2.85
CA VAL A 92 -8.32 -3.59 1.46
C VAL A 92 -8.39 -5.05 1.07
N VAL A 93 -9.12 -5.37 0.00
CA VAL A 93 -9.03 -6.69 -0.63
C VAL A 93 -7.71 -6.76 -1.37
N TYR A 94 -6.78 -7.56 -0.87
CA TYR A 94 -5.51 -7.86 -1.51
C TYR A 94 -5.71 -8.97 -2.53
N ASN A 95 -5.21 -8.76 -3.76
CA ASN A 95 -5.14 -9.78 -4.79
C ASN A 95 -3.66 -10.05 -5.14
N PRO A 96 -3.11 -11.25 -4.83
CA PRO A 96 -1.71 -11.58 -5.11
C PRO A 96 -1.38 -11.57 -6.61
N ASP A 97 -2.38 -11.73 -7.48
CA ASP A 97 -2.22 -11.76 -8.94
C ASP A 97 -2.29 -10.37 -9.58
N ALA A 98 -2.74 -9.35 -8.84
CA ALA A 98 -2.74 -7.96 -9.31
C ALA A 98 -1.33 -7.35 -9.12
N ILE A 99 -0.43 -7.61 -10.06
CA ILE A 99 1.00 -7.28 -9.94
C ILE A 99 1.34 -5.91 -10.53
N VAL A 100 2.11 -5.12 -9.79
CA VAL A 100 2.85 -3.95 -10.26
C VAL A 100 4.35 -4.20 -10.05
N TYR A 101 5.17 -3.72 -10.99
CA TYR A 101 6.63 -3.70 -10.82
C TYR A 101 7.07 -2.29 -10.39
N HIS A 102 7.94 -2.22 -9.38
CA HIS A 102 8.51 -0.97 -8.84
C HIS A 102 10.03 -1.03 -8.86
#